data_AF-A0A1F8A0Y5-F1
#
_entry.id   AF-A0A1F8A0Y5-F1
#
_cell.length_a   1.000
_cell.length_b   1.000
_cell.length_c   1.000
_cell.angle_alpha   90.00
_cell.angle_beta   90.00
_cell.angle_gamma   90.00
#
_symmetry.space_group_name_H-M   'P 1'
#
loop_
_entity.id
_entity.type
_entity.pdbx_description
1 polymer ?
#
loop_
_entity_poly.entity_id
_entity_poly.type
_entity_poly.pdbx_seq_one_letter_code
_entity_poly.pdbx_strand_id
1 'polypeptide(L)'
;MIAKEADLVPRDENTGQVLQVDHMRPMKVVVIGAGISGILAAIRFTQRIPNLDLVVYDKNPEVGGTWYENRYPGVACDVPSHVYQASFEPNPSWSQFYSSGGEILRYWKAIVEKYDVRKYMKLNHKIVEARFDDSRSKWDITVQNCVTGEVIQDTCDVLYACIGALNDWKWPDIRGLDTFKGKLLHSASWDESWNPEGLSVAVIGSGSSAIQIVPAIQPKTKRIDNYVRGQTWIAPPWAQDEVRKHTAEGANFKFTPEEIKEFKENPDALLAYRKRLETEVQSMTKYLLRGELAEKAADDFKEHMAMKLVRKPEILDKILPSFAPGCRRITPGPGYLEALSEDNVSFVSDAISHVTEEGIVTVDGTLRKVDAIICATGFDTSFAKRFPIYGSGGLDLCERWKEYPDTYISLSTHARQISSLPMAPALGLE
;
A
#
# COMPACT_ATOMS: atom_id res chain seq x y z
N MET A 1 -38.83 -2.05 34.98
CA MET A 1 -38.05 -2.84 35.96
C MET A 1 -36.82 -2.02 36.29
N ILE A 2 -36.76 -1.41 37.46
CA ILE A 2 -35.60 -0.60 37.89
C ILE A 2 -34.56 -1.61 38.38
N ALA A 3 -33.43 -1.74 37.67
CA ALA A 3 -32.31 -2.54 38.14
C ALA A 3 -31.88 -2.00 39.52
N LYS A 4 -31.72 -2.87 40.52
CA LYS A 4 -31.27 -2.46 41.85
C LYS A 4 -29.79 -2.06 41.71
N GLU A 5 -29.34 -1.01 42.40
CA GLU A 5 -27.92 -0.57 42.36
C GLU A 5 -26.90 -1.70 42.62
N ALA A 6 -27.30 -2.75 43.33
CA ALA A 6 -26.49 -3.95 43.56
C ALA A 6 -26.16 -4.76 42.27
N ASP A 7 -26.94 -4.60 41.21
CA ASP A 7 -26.73 -5.26 39.91
C ASP A 7 -25.74 -4.49 39.01
N LEU A 8 -25.29 -3.29 39.43
CA LEU A 8 -24.33 -2.46 38.70
C LEU A 8 -22.87 -2.66 39.14
N VAL A 9 -22.64 -3.46 40.18
CA VAL A 9 -21.30 -3.72 40.70
C VAL A 9 -20.60 -4.71 39.76
N PRO A 10 -19.47 -4.34 39.11
CA PRO A 10 -18.79 -5.23 38.19
C PRO A 10 -18.34 -6.51 38.93
N ARG A 11 -18.57 -7.67 38.32
CA ARG A 11 -18.19 -8.97 38.86
C ARG A 11 -17.34 -9.72 37.87
N ASP A 12 -16.39 -10.48 38.39
CA ASP A 12 -15.61 -11.41 37.58
C ASP A 12 -16.52 -12.53 37.05
N GLU A 13 -16.52 -12.76 35.75
CA GLU A 13 -17.43 -13.72 35.09
C GLU A 13 -17.17 -15.18 35.50
N ASN A 14 -15.94 -15.50 35.93
CA ASN A 14 -15.56 -16.87 36.27
C ASN A 14 -15.73 -17.18 37.76
N THR A 15 -15.54 -16.17 38.63
CA THR A 15 -15.49 -16.35 40.08
C THR A 15 -16.64 -15.67 40.81
N GLY A 16 -17.39 -14.77 40.15
CA GLY A 16 -18.50 -14.01 40.75
C GLY A 16 -18.07 -12.95 41.77
N GLN A 17 -16.76 -12.78 41.99
CA GLN A 17 -16.22 -11.81 42.94
C GLN A 17 -16.53 -10.38 42.50
N VAL A 18 -16.87 -9.54 43.48
CA VAL A 18 -17.02 -8.10 43.28
C VAL A 18 -15.67 -7.52 42.90
N LEU A 19 -15.61 -6.92 41.71
CA LEU A 19 -14.44 -6.22 41.23
C LEU A 19 -14.43 -4.79 41.78
N GLN A 20 -13.22 -4.27 42.01
CA GLN A 20 -13.08 -2.85 42.32
C GLN A 20 -13.54 -2.00 41.13
N VAL A 21 -14.02 -0.79 41.41
CA VAL A 21 -14.54 0.13 40.37
C VAL A 21 -13.50 0.44 39.28
N ASP A 22 -12.21 0.44 39.64
CA ASP A 22 -11.08 0.67 38.71
C ASP A 22 -10.49 -0.61 38.13
N HIS A 23 -11.08 -1.78 38.42
CA HIS A 23 -10.61 -3.04 37.87
C HIS A 23 -11.01 -3.14 36.40
N MET A 24 -10.04 -2.91 35.51
CA MET A 24 -10.29 -2.98 34.07
C MET A 24 -10.57 -4.42 33.65
N ARG A 25 -11.70 -4.66 32.98
CA ARG A 25 -12.03 -5.99 32.46
C ARG A 25 -10.93 -6.49 31.49
N PRO A 26 -10.60 -7.80 31.48
CA PRO A 26 -9.85 -8.39 30.39
C PRO A 26 -10.53 -8.08 29.05
N MET A 27 -9.75 -7.70 28.06
CA MET A 27 -10.25 -7.38 26.72
C MET A 27 -9.45 -8.13 25.69
N LYS A 28 -10.14 -8.95 24.90
CA LYS A 28 -9.54 -9.64 23.77
C LYS A 28 -9.70 -8.81 22.50
N VAL A 29 -8.58 -8.49 21.88
CA VAL A 29 -8.53 -7.74 20.62
C VAL A 29 -7.92 -8.64 19.55
N VAL A 30 -8.64 -8.83 18.45
CA VAL A 30 -8.09 -9.48 17.26
C VAL A 30 -7.80 -8.42 16.21
N VAL A 31 -6.52 -8.33 15.83
CA VAL A 31 -6.05 -7.48 14.74
C VAL A 31 -5.92 -8.32 13.47
N ILE A 32 -6.45 -7.82 12.36
CA ILE A 32 -6.36 -8.50 11.05
C ILE A 32 -5.31 -7.81 10.18
N GLY A 33 -4.20 -8.47 9.94
CA GLY A 33 -3.08 -7.99 9.14
C GLY A 33 -1.90 -7.52 10.00
N ALA A 34 -0.71 -8.01 9.68
CA ALA A 34 0.60 -7.69 10.25
C ALA A 34 1.43 -6.80 9.29
N GLY A 35 0.75 -5.94 8.52
CA GLY A 35 1.37 -4.79 7.86
C GLY A 35 1.69 -3.67 8.85
N ILE A 36 2.16 -2.52 8.35
CA ILE A 36 2.52 -1.34 9.18
C ILE A 36 1.45 -1.03 10.22
N SER A 37 0.18 -0.98 9.80
CA SER A 37 -0.96 -0.71 10.67
C SER A 37 -1.11 -1.71 11.82
N GLY A 38 -0.96 -3.01 11.55
CA GLY A 38 -1.06 -4.05 12.58
C GLY A 38 0.13 -4.06 13.53
N ILE A 39 1.33 -3.79 13.01
CA ILE A 39 2.54 -3.63 13.83
C ILE A 39 2.36 -2.46 14.80
N LEU A 40 1.90 -1.31 14.31
CA LEU A 40 1.64 -0.13 15.13
C LEU A 40 0.53 -0.38 16.16
N ALA A 41 -0.56 -1.05 15.77
CA ALA A 41 -1.64 -1.43 16.68
C ALA A 41 -1.13 -2.34 17.81
N ALA A 42 -0.35 -3.38 17.49
CA ALA A 42 0.22 -4.27 18.50
C ALA A 42 1.12 -3.52 19.49
N ILE A 43 1.98 -2.62 19.00
CA ILE A 43 2.85 -1.80 19.85
C ILE A 43 2.02 -0.87 20.75
N ARG A 44 1.03 -0.16 20.18
CA ARG A 44 0.27 0.85 20.93
C ARG A 44 -0.74 0.25 21.90
N PHE A 45 -1.38 -0.85 21.54
CA PHE A 45 -2.33 -1.52 22.43
C PHE A 45 -1.60 -2.09 23.64
N THR A 46 -0.48 -2.78 23.46
CA THR A 46 0.29 -3.35 24.58
C THR A 46 0.87 -2.28 25.52
N GLN A 47 1.17 -1.08 25.02
CA GLN A 47 1.63 0.04 25.85
C GLN A 47 0.52 0.75 26.63
N ARG A 48 -0.74 0.63 26.20
CA ARG A 48 -1.85 1.48 26.69
C ARG A 48 -2.98 0.70 27.33
N ILE A 49 -3.06 -0.61 27.12
CA ILE A 49 -4.14 -1.47 27.58
C ILE A 49 -3.56 -2.55 28.51
N PRO A 50 -3.62 -2.36 29.85
CA PRO A 50 -2.94 -3.23 30.81
C PRO A 50 -3.54 -4.65 30.96
N ASN A 51 -4.78 -4.90 30.52
CA ASN A 51 -5.44 -6.22 30.58
C ASN A 51 -5.83 -6.73 29.18
N LEU A 52 -4.88 -6.63 28.24
CA LEU A 52 -5.06 -6.98 26.84
C LEU A 52 -4.71 -8.45 26.55
N ASP A 53 -5.66 -9.20 26.01
CA ASP A 53 -5.39 -10.42 25.24
C ASP A 53 -5.33 -10.04 23.76
N LEU A 54 -4.13 -10.07 23.16
CA LEU A 54 -3.91 -9.63 21.79
C LEU A 54 -3.51 -10.79 20.90
N VAL A 55 -4.17 -10.89 19.75
CA VAL A 55 -3.72 -11.71 18.64
C VAL A 55 -3.78 -10.92 17.34
N VAL A 56 -2.76 -11.07 16.51
CA VAL A 56 -2.67 -10.51 15.17
C VAL A 56 -2.63 -11.67 14.17
N TYR A 57 -3.62 -11.78 13.28
CA TYR A 57 -3.63 -12.79 12.22
C TYR A 57 -3.20 -12.17 10.89
N ASP A 58 -2.27 -12.82 10.16
CA ASP A 58 -1.92 -12.41 8.79
C ASP A 58 -1.80 -13.62 7.86
N LYS A 59 -2.33 -13.50 6.64
CA LYS A 59 -2.27 -14.55 5.61
C LYS A 59 -0.85 -14.86 5.15
N ASN A 60 0.06 -13.89 5.23
CA ASN A 60 1.42 -13.98 4.77
C ASN A 60 2.28 -14.75 5.79
N PRO A 61 3.35 -15.44 5.35
CA PRO A 61 4.29 -16.12 6.24
C PRO A 61 5.24 -15.16 6.97
N GLU A 62 5.16 -13.86 6.68
CA GLU A 62 6.00 -12.83 7.30
C GLU A 62 5.25 -11.50 7.42
N VAL A 63 5.66 -10.68 8.38
CA VAL A 63 5.16 -9.31 8.61
C VAL A 63 5.57 -8.36 7.48
N GLY A 64 4.89 -7.22 7.39
CA GLY A 64 5.26 -6.10 6.51
C GLY A 64 4.19 -5.70 5.51
N GLY A 65 3.15 -6.52 5.31
CA GLY A 65 2.00 -6.22 4.46
C GLY A 65 2.41 -5.92 3.01
N THR A 66 2.04 -4.76 2.48
CA THR A 66 2.38 -4.33 1.11
C THR A 66 3.87 -4.47 0.79
N TRP A 67 4.77 -4.19 1.74
CA TRP A 67 6.23 -4.29 1.55
C TRP A 67 6.75 -5.72 1.57
N TYR A 68 5.97 -6.66 2.11
CA TYR A 68 6.24 -8.09 1.99
C TYR A 68 5.71 -8.65 0.66
N GLU A 69 4.54 -8.19 0.21
CA GLU A 69 3.89 -8.74 -1.00
C GLU A 69 4.50 -8.20 -2.31
N ASN A 70 4.82 -6.90 -2.37
CA ASN A 70 5.29 -6.26 -3.60
C ASN A 70 6.80 -6.29 -3.69
N ARG A 71 7.32 -7.08 -4.64
CA ARG A 71 8.77 -7.35 -4.81
C ARG A 71 9.25 -7.17 -6.23
N TYR A 72 8.46 -6.51 -7.06
CA TYR A 72 8.85 -6.22 -8.43
C TYR A 72 10.08 -5.28 -8.46
N PRO A 73 10.92 -5.35 -9.51
CA PRO A 73 12.08 -4.49 -9.67
C PRO A 73 11.71 -3.01 -9.63
N GLY A 74 12.45 -2.23 -8.86
CA GLY A 74 12.20 -0.79 -8.71
C GLY A 74 11.16 -0.43 -7.64
N VAL A 75 10.56 -1.41 -6.94
CA VAL A 75 9.63 -1.12 -5.85
C VAL A 75 10.26 -0.22 -4.79
N ALA A 76 9.67 0.96 -4.58
CA ALA A 76 10.13 1.97 -3.64
C ALA A 76 8.94 2.80 -3.13
N CYS A 77 9.14 3.47 -1.99
CA CYS A 77 8.17 4.45 -1.53
C CYS A 77 8.24 5.72 -2.38
N ASP A 78 7.07 6.32 -2.63
CA ASP A 78 6.93 7.61 -3.28
C ASP A 78 6.96 8.78 -2.29
N VAL A 79 7.26 8.52 -1.00
CA VAL A 79 7.43 9.50 0.07
C VAL A 79 8.87 9.38 0.60
N PRO A 80 9.55 10.50 0.92
CA PRO A 80 10.91 10.43 1.45
C PRO A 80 11.02 9.52 2.67
N SER A 81 12.05 8.67 2.76
CA SER A 81 12.19 7.63 3.80
C SER A 81 12.19 8.18 5.22
N HIS A 82 12.77 9.37 5.41
CA HIS A 82 12.79 10.06 6.69
C HIS A 82 11.41 10.61 7.13
N VAL A 83 10.44 10.66 6.22
CA VAL A 83 9.02 10.96 6.48
C VAL A 83 8.22 9.65 6.58
N TYR A 84 8.51 8.65 5.74
CA TYR A 84 7.83 7.37 5.71
C TYR A 84 8.39 6.36 6.73
N GLN A 85 8.23 6.68 8.03
CA GLN A 85 8.71 5.87 9.14
C GLN A 85 7.85 6.07 10.40
N ALA A 86 7.99 5.22 11.40
CA ALA A 86 7.35 5.44 12.69
C ALA A 86 7.94 6.69 13.37
N SER A 87 7.08 7.63 13.78
CA SER A 87 7.52 8.91 14.35
C SER A 87 8.36 8.77 15.63
N PHE A 88 8.15 7.68 16.36
CA PHE A 88 8.81 7.31 17.61
C PHE A 88 10.02 6.37 17.42
N GLU A 89 10.30 5.95 16.18
CA GLU A 89 11.44 5.12 15.80
C GLU A 89 12.10 5.65 14.53
N PRO A 90 12.70 6.86 14.56
CA PRO A 90 13.44 7.35 13.43
C PRO A 90 14.63 6.44 13.11
N ASN A 91 14.79 6.11 11.83
CA ASN A 91 15.96 5.41 11.34
C ASN A 91 16.97 6.42 10.77
N PRO A 92 18.14 6.61 11.42
CA PRO A 92 19.19 7.49 10.91
C PRO A 92 19.98 6.90 9.74
N SER A 93 19.71 5.64 9.39
CA SER A 93 20.52 4.85 8.44
C SER A 93 19.78 4.53 7.14
N TRP A 94 18.74 5.29 6.78
CA TRP A 94 18.14 5.16 5.46
C TRP A 94 19.21 5.38 4.39
N SER A 95 19.35 4.43 3.48
CA SER A 95 20.40 4.44 2.47
C SER A 95 20.11 5.43 1.33
N GLN A 96 18.82 5.72 1.09
CA GLN A 96 18.35 6.54 -0.02
C GLN A 96 17.21 7.46 0.41
N PHE A 97 17.03 8.54 -0.35
CA PHE A 97 15.95 9.48 -0.14
C PHE A 97 14.57 8.83 -0.35
N TYR A 98 14.41 8.05 -1.41
CA TYR A 98 13.30 7.10 -1.60
C TYR A 98 13.85 5.67 -1.49
N SER A 99 13.66 5.05 -0.32
CA SER A 99 14.17 3.71 -0.05
C SER A 99 13.42 2.62 -0.80
N SER A 100 14.15 1.58 -1.18
CA SER A 100 13.59 0.36 -1.77
C SER A 100 12.60 -0.33 -0.81
N GLY A 101 11.63 -1.05 -1.37
CA GLY A 101 10.68 -1.82 -0.58
C GLY A 101 11.35 -2.84 0.36
N GLY A 102 12.45 -3.45 -0.07
CA GLY A 102 13.21 -4.39 0.77
C GLY A 102 13.89 -3.71 1.98
N GLU A 103 14.33 -2.46 1.85
CA GLU A 103 14.88 -1.69 2.98
C GLU A 103 13.79 -1.29 3.97
N ILE A 104 12.63 -0.86 3.47
CA ILE A 104 11.46 -0.53 4.29
C ILE A 104 10.95 -1.77 5.04
N LEU A 105 10.90 -2.92 4.37
CA LEU A 105 10.54 -4.19 5.01
C LEU A 105 11.50 -4.54 6.15
N ARG A 106 12.82 -4.39 5.95
CA ARG A 106 13.81 -4.63 7.00
C ARG A 106 13.61 -3.72 8.21
N TYR A 107 13.32 -2.44 7.99
CA TYR A 107 13.02 -1.48 9.05
C TYR A 107 11.82 -1.93 9.90
N TRP A 108 10.70 -2.30 9.28
CA TRP A 108 9.51 -2.74 10.02
C TRP A 108 9.71 -4.10 10.71
N LYS A 109 10.46 -5.03 10.11
CA LYS A 109 10.85 -6.27 10.79
C LYS A 109 11.68 -5.99 12.04
N ALA A 110 12.65 -5.07 11.97
CA ALA A 110 13.45 -4.70 13.13
C ALA A 110 12.61 -4.07 14.25
N ILE A 111 11.60 -3.28 13.91
CA ILE A 111 10.65 -2.73 14.90
C ILE A 111 9.83 -3.83 15.58
N VAL A 112 9.35 -4.82 14.82
CA VAL A 112 8.60 -5.95 15.38
C VAL A 112 9.40 -6.69 16.44
N GLU A 113 10.68 -6.94 16.18
CA GLU A 113 11.58 -7.57 17.17
C GLU A 113 11.91 -6.63 18.34
N LYS A 114 12.23 -5.35 18.07
CA LYS A 114 12.61 -4.36 19.09
C LYS A 114 11.52 -4.18 20.16
N TYR A 115 10.26 -4.19 19.74
CA TYR A 115 9.10 -4.03 20.63
C TYR A 115 8.54 -5.36 21.13
N ASP A 116 9.15 -6.48 20.77
CA ASP A 116 8.73 -7.84 21.17
C ASP A 116 7.22 -8.09 20.89
N VAL A 117 6.74 -7.61 19.74
CA VAL A 117 5.34 -7.78 19.33
C VAL A 117 5.11 -8.97 18.41
N ARG A 118 6.18 -9.63 17.93
CA ARG A 118 6.08 -10.85 17.11
C ARG A 118 5.31 -11.96 17.83
N LYS A 119 5.43 -12.06 19.15
CA LYS A 119 4.75 -13.09 19.97
C LYS A 119 3.22 -13.06 19.88
N TYR A 120 2.63 -11.93 19.50
CA TYR A 120 1.19 -11.80 19.30
C TYR A 120 0.75 -12.17 17.86
N MET A 121 1.70 -12.41 16.95
CA MET A 121 1.44 -12.55 15.52
C MET A 121 1.37 -14.02 15.09
N LYS A 122 0.19 -14.44 14.65
CA LYS A 122 -0.06 -15.72 13.99
C LYS A 122 -0.02 -15.51 12.47
N LEU A 123 1.13 -15.78 11.88
CA LEU A 123 1.39 -15.70 10.44
C LEU A 123 0.91 -16.97 9.73
N ASN A 124 0.72 -16.93 8.41
CA ASN A 124 0.03 -17.98 7.64
C ASN A 124 -1.39 -18.26 8.14
N HIS A 125 -2.08 -17.27 8.71
CA HIS A 125 -3.45 -17.39 9.19
C HIS A 125 -4.33 -16.33 8.53
N LYS A 126 -5.16 -16.77 7.59
CA LYS A 126 -6.10 -15.91 6.87
C LYS A 126 -7.44 -15.89 7.59
N ILE A 127 -7.99 -14.70 7.82
CA ILE A 127 -9.39 -14.55 8.24
C ILE A 127 -10.29 -14.88 7.05
N VAL A 128 -11.26 -15.77 7.25
CA VAL A 128 -12.21 -16.19 6.21
C VAL A 128 -13.61 -15.66 6.44
N GLU A 129 -14.01 -15.42 7.70
CA GLU A 129 -15.29 -14.81 8.06
C GLU A 129 -15.15 -14.12 9.43
N ALA A 130 -15.89 -13.02 9.61
CA ALA A 130 -16.13 -12.44 10.93
C ALA A 130 -17.63 -12.15 11.10
N ARG A 131 -18.19 -12.49 12.26
CA ARG A 131 -19.61 -12.30 12.58
C ARG A 131 -19.78 -11.73 13.97
N PHE A 132 -20.54 -10.66 14.09
CA PHE A 132 -20.91 -10.10 15.38
C PHE A 132 -22.10 -10.87 15.97
N ASP A 133 -21.95 -11.32 17.21
CA ASP A 133 -23.01 -11.93 18.01
C ASP A 133 -23.60 -10.88 18.96
N ASP A 134 -24.81 -10.41 18.65
CA ASP A 134 -25.53 -9.42 19.46
C ASP A 134 -25.82 -9.88 20.90
N SER A 135 -26.01 -11.18 21.12
CA SER A 135 -26.36 -11.72 22.44
C SER A 135 -25.16 -11.70 23.38
N ARG A 136 -23.95 -11.94 22.85
CA ARG A 136 -22.69 -11.94 23.61
C ARG A 136 -21.94 -10.62 23.51
N SER A 137 -22.32 -9.74 22.57
CA SER A 137 -21.56 -8.55 22.20
C SER A 137 -20.09 -8.86 21.87
N LYS A 138 -19.86 -9.94 21.13
CA LYS A 138 -18.53 -10.42 20.71
C LYS A 138 -18.49 -10.70 19.22
N TRP A 139 -17.31 -10.68 18.65
CA TRP A 139 -17.05 -11.19 17.30
C TRP A 139 -16.68 -12.67 17.37
N ASP A 140 -17.35 -13.48 16.56
CA ASP A 140 -16.90 -14.81 16.17
C ASP A 140 -16.09 -14.69 14.88
N ILE A 141 -14.94 -15.35 14.83
CA ILE A 141 -13.97 -15.21 13.75
C ILE A 141 -13.56 -16.60 13.29
N THR A 142 -13.72 -16.87 12.00
CA THR A 142 -13.16 -18.07 11.40
C THR A 142 -11.80 -17.74 10.78
N VAL A 143 -10.79 -18.50 11.17
CA VAL A 143 -9.41 -18.36 10.74
C VAL A 143 -8.97 -19.64 10.04
N GLN A 144 -8.32 -19.52 8.89
CA GLN A 144 -7.74 -20.66 8.18
C GLN A 144 -6.22 -20.55 8.16
N ASN A 145 -5.54 -21.62 8.56
CA ASN A 145 -4.11 -21.76 8.37
C ASN A 145 -3.81 -22.01 6.88
N CYS A 146 -3.09 -21.10 6.24
CA CYS A 146 -2.77 -21.13 4.81
C CYS A 146 -1.86 -22.30 4.40
N VAL A 147 -1.14 -22.92 5.35
CA VAL A 147 -0.20 -24.01 5.10
C VAL A 147 -0.85 -25.37 5.34
N THR A 148 -1.55 -25.54 6.47
CA THR A 148 -2.15 -26.83 6.85
C THR A 148 -3.59 -26.99 6.37
N GLY A 149 -4.27 -25.88 6.04
CA GLY A 149 -5.70 -25.85 5.76
C GLY A 149 -6.60 -25.94 6.99
N GLU A 150 -6.02 -26.06 8.20
CA GLU A 150 -6.75 -26.12 9.46
C GLU A 150 -7.62 -24.87 9.66
N VAL A 151 -8.85 -25.09 10.13
CA VAL A 151 -9.81 -24.02 10.44
C VAL A 151 -9.95 -23.90 11.95
N ILE A 152 -9.68 -22.70 12.46
CA ILE A 152 -9.75 -22.33 13.87
C ILE A 152 -10.91 -21.35 14.06
N GLN A 153 -11.72 -21.61 15.09
CA GLN A 153 -12.71 -20.66 15.56
C GLN A 153 -12.11 -19.83 16.69
N ASP A 154 -12.20 -18.52 16.58
CA ASP A 154 -11.74 -17.58 17.59
C ASP A 154 -12.85 -16.58 17.93
N THR A 155 -12.73 -15.92 19.08
CA THR A 155 -13.67 -14.87 19.48
C THR A 155 -12.92 -13.68 20.05
N CYS A 156 -13.49 -12.47 19.94
CA CYS A 156 -12.91 -11.28 20.55
C CYS A 156 -13.97 -10.23 20.94
N ASP A 157 -13.59 -9.32 21.84
CA ASP A 157 -14.38 -8.14 22.18
C ASP A 157 -14.29 -7.07 21.09
N VAL A 158 -13.10 -6.90 20.50
CA VAL A 158 -12.83 -5.87 19.48
C VAL A 158 -12.12 -6.48 18.28
N LEU A 159 -12.71 -6.28 17.11
CA LEU A 159 -12.10 -6.60 15.83
C LEU A 159 -11.48 -5.33 15.22
N TYR A 160 -10.17 -5.37 14.99
CA TYR A 160 -9.38 -4.25 14.46
C TYR A 160 -8.82 -4.59 13.07
N ALA A 161 -9.40 -4.01 12.02
CA ALA A 161 -9.08 -4.34 10.64
C ALA A 161 -7.88 -3.52 10.11
N CYS A 162 -6.71 -4.15 10.05
CA CYS A 162 -5.45 -3.64 9.48
C CYS A 162 -5.14 -4.24 8.10
N ILE A 163 -6.18 -4.51 7.31
CA ILE A 163 -6.08 -5.32 6.08
C ILE A 163 -5.43 -4.60 4.90
N GLY A 164 -5.25 -3.28 4.97
CA GLY A 164 -4.66 -2.46 3.91
C GLY A 164 -5.54 -2.30 2.67
N ALA A 165 -5.28 -1.27 1.86
CA ALA A 165 -6.06 -0.96 0.67
C ALA A 165 -5.52 -1.61 -0.62
N LEU A 166 -4.21 -1.90 -0.69
CA LEU A 166 -3.51 -2.26 -1.92
C LEU A 166 -2.84 -3.64 -1.82
N ASN A 167 -3.66 -4.70 -1.79
CA ASN A 167 -3.18 -6.10 -1.76
C ASN A 167 -4.12 -7.11 -2.43
N ASP A 168 -5.38 -6.74 -2.70
CA ASP A 168 -6.32 -7.58 -3.42
C ASP A 168 -6.15 -7.32 -4.91
N TRP A 169 -5.57 -8.28 -5.63
CA TRP A 169 -5.26 -8.17 -7.04
C TRP A 169 -5.84 -9.36 -7.78
N LYS A 170 -6.04 -9.19 -9.08
CA LYS A 170 -6.47 -10.25 -9.99
C LYS A 170 -5.80 -10.07 -11.34
N TRP A 171 -5.72 -11.15 -12.09
CA TRP A 171 -5.33 -11.06 -13.50
C TRP A 171 -6.30 -10.14 -14.26
N PRO A 172 -5.79 -9.31 -15.19
CA PRO A 172 -6.66 -8.50 -16.02
C PRO A 172 -7.51 -9.39 -16.92
N ASP A 173 -8.75 -8.98 -17.13
CA ASP A 173 -9.70 -9.67 -18.00
C ASP A 173 -9.36 -9.36 -19.47
N ILE A 174 -8.36 -10.08 -19.99
CA ILE A 174 -7.90 -9.98 -21.38
C ILE A 174 -8.05 -11.37 -22.00
N ARG A 175 -8.83 -11.44 -23.08
CA ARG A 175 -9.07 -12.69 -23.80
C ARG A 175 -7.74 -13.35 -24.21
N GLY A 176 -7.56 -14.62 -23.85
CA GLY A 176 -6.40 -15.43 -24.21
C GLY A 176 -5.15 -15.22 -23.35
N LEU A 177 -5.21 -14.40 -22.29
CA LEU A 177 -4.06 -14.15 -21.41
C LEU A 177 -3.51 -15.43 -20.79
N ASP A 178 -4.39 -16.37 -20.44
CA ASP A 178 -4.11 -17.68 -19.89
C ASP A 178 -3.50 -18.67 -20.91
N THR A 179 -3.58 -18.36 -22.21
CA THR A 179 -3.03 -19.18 -23.29
C THR A 179 -1.61 -18.79 -23.70
N PHE A 180 -1.09 -17.67 -23.16
CA PHE A 180 0.26 -17.20 -23.46
C PHE A 180 1.32 -18.22 -23.02
N LYS A 181 2.23 -18.61 -23.93
CA LYS A 181 3.26 -19.62 -23.66
C LYS A 181 4.55 -19.04 -23.03
N GLY A 182 4.73 -17.72 -23.08
CA GLY A 182 5.85 -17.04 -22.43
C GLY A 182 5.64 -16.84 -20.92
N LYS A 183 6.52 -16.05 -20.30
CA LYS A 183 6.42 -15.78 -18.86
C LYS A 183 5.30 -14.78 -18.57
N LEU A 184 4.30 -15.19 -17.81
CA LEU A 184 3.25 -14.30 -17.31
C LEU A 184 3.57 -13.89 -15.85
N LEU A 185 3.64 -12.58 -15.57
CA LEU A 185 3.88 -12.02 -14.23
C LEU A 185 2.81 -11.00 -13.87
N HIS A 186 2.51 -10.86 -12.59
CA HIS A 186 1.74 -9.74 -12.04
C HIS A 186 2.60 -9.00 -11.03
N SER A 187 2.56 -7.65 -11.01
CA SER A 187 3.40 -6.85 -10.10
C SER A 187 3.19 -7.21 -8.62
N ALA A 188 1.94 -7.50 -8.24
CA ALA A 188 1.56 -7.88 -6.87
C ALA A 188 1.92 -9.33 -6.46
N SER A 189 2.45 -10.15 -7.37
CA SER A 189 2.88 -11.54 -7.08
C SER A 189 4.11 -11.86 -7.93
N TRP A 190 5.16 -11.08 -7.69
CA TRP A 190 6.36 -11.13 -8.50
C TRP A 190 7.20 -12.38 -8.25
N ASP A 191 7.69 -13.00 -9.32
CA ASP A 191 8.68 -14.07 -9.27
C ASP A 191 10.09 -13.46 -9.30
N GLU A 192 10.73 -13.41 -8.13
CA GLU A 192 12.08 -12.84 -7.95
C GLU A 192 13.18 -13.64 -8.68
N SER A 193 12.90 -14.87 -9.12
CA SER A 193 13.87 -15.69 -9.88
C SER A 193 13.91 -15.37 -11.38
N TRP A 194 12.92 -14.62 -11.89
CA TRP A 194 12.83 -14.32 -13.31
C TRP A 194 13.82 -13.21 -13.73
N ASN A 195 14.58 -13.48 -14.80
CA ASN A 195 15.52 -12.52 -15.38
C ASN A 195 14.99 -11.94 -16.70
N PRO A 196 14.81 -10.60 -16.81
CA PRO A 196 14.36 -9.95 -18.04
C PRO A 196 15.48 -9.73 -19.10
N GLU A 197 16.72 -10.09 -18.80
CA GLU A 197 17.88 -9.77 -19.65
C GLU A 197 17.77 -10.34 -21.07
N GLY A 198 17.93 -9.47 -22.08
CA GLY A 198 17.87 -9.83 -23.49
C GLY A 198 16.47 -10.21 -24.02
N LEU A 199 15.43 -10.15 -23.17
CA LEU A 199 14.06 -10.51 -23.55
C LEU A 199 13.27 -9.33 -24.12
N SER A 200 12.27 -9.66 -24.95
CA SER A 200 11.22 -8.74 -25.39
C SER A 200 10.05 -8.84 -24.42
N VAL A 201 9.68 -7.76 -23.76
CA VAL A 201 8.73 -7.79 -22.63
C VAL A 201 7.56 -6.84 -22.91
N ALA A 202 6.33 -7.30 -22.70
CA ALA A 202 5.17 -6.43 -22.62
C ALA A 202 4.92 -6.02 -21.16
N VAL A 203 4.70 -4.73 -20.92
CA VAL A 203 4.24 -4.21 -19.61
C VAL A 203 2.85 -3.61 -19.81
N ILE A 204 1.86 -4.11 -19.08
CA ILE A 204 0.47 -3.63 -19.17
C ILE A 204 0.17 -2.74 -17.98
N GLY A 205 -0.02 -1.45 -18.23
CA GLY A 205 -0.38 -0.45 -17.22
C GLY A 205 0.53 0.79 -17.24
N SER A 206 0.06 1.86 -16.59
CA SER A 206 0.79 3.11 -16.39
C SER A 206 0.61 3.67 -14.97
N GLY A 207 0.23 2.80 -14.02
CA GLY A 207 0.17 3.13 -12.60
C GLY A 207 1.54 3.01 -11.94
N SER A 208 1.59 3.25 -10.62
CA SER A 208 2.83 3.25 -9.83
C SER A 208 3.72 2.02 -10.07
N SER A 209 3.15 0.80 -10.14
CA SER A 209 3.92 -0.40 -10.44
C SER A 209 4.60 -0.35 -11.81
N ALA A 210 3.91 0.06 -12.86
CA ALA A 210 4.50 0.15 -14.21
C ALA A 210 5.57 1.25 -14.27
N ILE A 211 5.28 2.40 -13.65
CA ILE A 211 6.19 3.55 -13.55
C ILE A 211 7.52 3.16 -12.89
N GLN A 212 7.50 2.21 -11.96
CA GLN A 212 8.71 1.72 -11.30
C GLN A 212 9.36 0.54 -12.04
N ILE A 213 8.57 -0.40 -12.59
CA ILE A 213 9.08 -1.59 -13.28
C ILE A 213 9.80 -1.23 -14.58
N VAL A 214 9.18 -0.39 -15.42
CA VAL A 214 9.70 -0.05 -16.76
C VAL A 214 11.14 0.48 -16.68
N PRO A 215 11.45 1.54 -15.92
CA PRO A 215 12.84 2.03 -15.83
C PRO A 215 13.78 1.04 -15.16
N ALA A 216 13.28 0.19 -14.25
CA ALA A 216 14.12 -0.80 -13.56
C ALA A 216 14.59 -1.95 -14.47
N ILE A 217 13.82 -2.29 -15.52
CA ILE A 217 14.15 -3.39 -16.44
C ILE A 217 14.61 -2.91 -17.83
N GLN A 218 14.25 -1.70 -18.25
CA GLN A 218 14.58 -1.13 -19.58
C GLN A 218 16.05 -1.29 -19.98
N PRO A 219 17.05 -1.03 -19.11
CA PRO A 219 18.45 -1.15 -19.50
C PRO A 219 18.91 -2.58 -19.80
N LYS A 220 18.14 -3.60 -19.37
CA LYS A 220 18.50 -5.02 -19.46
C LYS A 220 17.70 -5.76 -20.53
N THR A 221 16.51 -5.28 -20.85
CA THR A 221 15.61 -5.90 -21.85
C THR A 221 16.02 -5.55 -23.27
N LYS A 222 15.82 -6.48 -24.20
CA LYS A 222 15.98 -6.24 -25.65
C LYS A 222 14.94 -5.25 -26.18
N ARG A 223 13.69 -5.38 -25.73
CA ARG A 223 12.58 -4.49 -26.11
C ARG A 223 11.53 -4.45 -25.01
N ILE A 224 10.91 -3.29 -24.78
CA ILE A 224 9.71 -3.16 -23.97
C ILE A 224 8.58 -2.60 -24.82
N ASP A 225 7.44 -3.27 -24.82
CA ASP A 225 6.17 -2.72 -25.29
C ASP A 225 5.33 -2.34 -24.05
N ASN A 226 5.26 -1.04 -23.72
CA ASN A 226 4.50 -0.55 -22.57
C ASN A 226 3.09 -0.11 -23.00
N TYR A 227 2.08 -0.89 -22.62
CA TYR A 227 0.68 -0.70 -22.98
C TYR A 227 0.00 0.23 -21.99
N VAL A 228 -0.30 1.45 -22.45
CA VAL A 228 -0.81 2.55 -21.63
C VAL A 228 -2.19 2.95 -22.11
N ARG A 229 -3.22 2.53 -21.35
CA ARG A 229 -4.62 2.87 -21.62
C ARG A 229 -5.02 4.24 -21.05
N GLY A 230 -4.48 4.60 -19.90
CA GLY A 230 -4.92 5.75 -19.12
C GLY A 230 -3.86 6.85 -19.07
N GLN A 231 -4.34 8.09 -19.05
CA GLN A 231 -3.52 9.26 -18.76
C GLN A 231 -3.14 9.33 -17.27
N THR A 232 -1.91 9.75 -17.00
CA THR A 232 -1.34 9.83 -15.65
C THR A 232 -0.37 11.00 -15.56
N TRP A 233 -0.50 11.83 -14.52
CA TRP A 233 0.49 12.84 -14.17
C TRP A 233 1.74 12.16 -13.63
N ILE A 234 2.89 12.42 -14.25
CA ILE A 234 4.20 12.02 -13.71
C ILE A 234 4.83 13.27 -13.10
N ALA A 235 4.77 13.35 -11.77
CA ALA A 235 5.28 14.50 -11.07
C ALA A 235 6.80 14.46 -10.94
N PRO A 236 7.44 15.64 -10.81
CA PRO A 236 8.80 15.68 -10.34
C PRO A 236 8.92 15.13 -8.90
N PRO A 237 10.13 14.81 -8.44
CA PRO A 237 10.38 14.40 -7.06
C PRO A 237 9.83 15.39 -6.04
N TRP A 238 9.35 14.87 -4.91
CA TRP A 238 9.11 15.69 -3.73
C TRP A 238 10.40 16.27 -3.18
N ALA A 239 10.24 17.37 -2.45
CA ALA A 239 11.33 18.12 -1.84
C ALA A 239 12.47 18.46 -2.82
N GLN A 240 12.13 19.13 -3.93
CA GLN A 240 13.09 19.37 -5.02
C GLN A 240 14.33 20.12 -4.57
N ASP A 241 14.21 21.06 -3.63
CA ASP A 241 15.36 21.79 -3.11
C ASP A 241 16.35 20.85 -2.41
N GLU A 242 15.84 19.83 -1.73
CA GLU A 242 16.68 18.80 -1.13
C GLU A 242 17.30 17.89 -2.19
N VAL A 243 16.52 17.45 -3.18
CA VAL A 243 17.02 16.62 -4.27
C VAL A 243 18.13 17.32 -5.05
N ARG A 244 17.96 18.61 -5.39
CA ARG A 244 18.93 19.42 -6.14
C ARG A 244 20.26 19.63 -5.42
N LYS A 245 20.29 19.56 -4.08
CA LYS A 245 21.56 19.60 -3.32
C LYS A 245 22.41 18.35 -3.54
N HIS A 246 21.77 17.22 -3.83
CA HIS A 246 22.43 15.91 -3.90
C HIS A 246 22.65 15.43 -5.33
N THR A 247 21.80 15.85 -6.27
CA THR A 247 21.90 15.41 -7.66
C THR A 247 21.38 16.47 -8.63
N ALA A 248 22.14 16.69 -9.69
CA ALA A 248 21.80 17.63 -10.77
C ALA A 248 20.79 17.04 -11.77
N GLU A 249 20.79 15.71 -11.93
CA GLU A 249 20.03 15.00 -12.98
C GLU A 249 19.06 13.96 -12.42
N GLY A 250 19.22 13.58 -11.14
CA GLY A 250 18.55 12.45 -10.53
C GLY A 250 17.26 12.80 -9.79
N ALA A 251 16.36 11.82 -9.75
CA ALA A 251 15.08 11.92 -9.03
C ALA A 251 15.09 11.20 -7.67
N ASN A 252 16.20 10.52 -7.34
CA ASN A 252 16.49 9.86 -6.06
C ASN A 252 18.01 9.89 -5.83
N PHE A 253 18.46 9.89 -4.57
CA PHE A 253 19.89 9.94 -4.22
C PHE A 253 20.20 9.04 -3.02
N LYS A 254 21.48 8.69 -2.87
CA LYS A 254 22.00 7.98 -1.71
C LYS A 254 22.56 8.98 -0.70
N PHE A 255 22.26 8.78 0.58
CA PHE A 255 22.90 9.55 1.64
C PHE A 255 24.38 9.17 1.74
N THR A 256 25.22 10.17 1.95
CA THR A 256 26.66 9.98 2.15
C THR A 256 26.93 9.31 3.51
N PRO A 257 28.07 8.60 3.66
CA PRO A 257 28.49 8.08 4.96
C PRO A 257 28.55 9.15 6.05
N GLU A 258 28.93 10.37 5.70
CA GLU A 258 29.03 11.52 6.60
C GLU A 258 27.65 11.99 7.07
N GLU A 259 26.65 12.07 6.19
CA GLU A 259 25.27 12.39 6.56
C GLU A 259 24.66 11.32 7.45
N ILE A 260 24.86 10.03 7.11
CA ILE A 260 24.40 8.92 7.95
C ILE A 260 25.06 8.97 9.32
N LYS A 261 26.35 9.33 9.38
CA LYS A 261 27.08 9.50 10.65
C LYS A 261 26.49 10.66 11.46
N GLU A 262 26.27 11.82 10.84
CA GLU A 262 25.64 12.98 11.50
C GLU A 262 24.26 12.62 12.06
N PHE A 263 23.41 11.95 11.28
CA PHE A 263 22.09 11.53 11.75
C PHE A 263 22.13 10.53 12.91
N LYS A 264 23.18 9.70 12.99
CA LYS A 264 23.38 8.76 14.10
C LYS A 264 23.89 9.43 15.37
N GLU A 265 24.83 10.36 15.22
CA GLU A 265 25.52 11.01 16.34
C GLU A 265 24.76 12.22 16.87
N ASN A 266 23.89 12.82 16.07
CA ASN A 266 23.15 14.03 16.39
C ASN A 266 21.62 13.87 16.17
N PRO A 267 20.88 13.41 17.20
CA PRO A 267 19.42 13.24 17.12
C PRO A 267 18.66 14.54 16.82
N ASP A 268 19.17 15.70 17.24
CA ASP A 268 18.55 17.00 17.00
C ASP A 268 18.69 17.40 15.52
N ALA A 269 19.84 17.13 14.89
CA ALA A 269 20.02 17.32 13.45
C ALA A 269 19.06 16.42 12.64
N LEU A 270 18.92 15.14 13.02
CA LEU A 270 17.96 14.23 12.40
C LEU A 270 16.51 14.71 12.58
N LEU A 271 16.15 15.18 13.78
CA LEU A 271 14.82 15.72 14.04
C LEU A 271 14.53 16.97 13.20
N ALA A 272 15.50 17.89 13.11
CA ALA A 272 15.39 19.10 12.29
C ALA A 272 15.27 18.76 10.81
N TYR A 273 16.05 17.80 10.32
CA TYR A 273 15.98 17.26 8.96
C TYR A 273 14.58 16.73 8.65
N ARG A 274 14.06 15.85 9.50
CA ARG A 274 12.73 15.25 9.36
C ARG A 274 11.62 16.30 9.37
N LYS A 275 11.63 17.22 10.34
CA LYS A 275 10.62 18.28 10.43
C LYS A 275 10.58 19.16 9.20
N ARG A 276 11.75 19.49 8.64
CA ARG A 276 11.84 20.26 7.39
C ARG A 276 11.21 19.51 6.23
N LEU A 277 11.57 18.24 6.02
CA LEU A 277 10.99 17.42 4.96
C LEU A 277 9.49 17.21 5.14
N GLU A 278 9.03 16.92 6.36
CA GLU A 278 7.61 16.77 6.68
C GLU A 278 6.85 18.05 6.35
N THR A 279 7.38 19.22 6.74
CA THR A 279 6.75 20.52 6.44
C THR A 279 6.65 20.76 4.93
N GLU A 280 7.69 20.44 4.18
CA GLU A 280 7.72 20.61 2.72
C GLU A 280 6.73 19.69 2.02
N VAL A 281 6.74 18.39 2.34
CA VAL A 281 5.79 17.41 1.78
C VAL A 281 4.35 17.78 2.12
N GLN A 282 4.06 18.19 3.36
CA GLN A 282 2.70 18.57 3.77
C GLN A 282 2.21 19.87 3.12
N SER A 283 3.13 20.80 2.82
CA SER A 283 2.81 22.05 2.13
C SER A 283 2.26 21.82 0.71
N MET A 284 2.48 20.63 0.12
CA MET A 284 1.93 20.26 -1.18
C MET A 284 0.41 20.19 -1.21
N THR A 285 -0.25 20.04 -0.04
CA THR A 285 -1.71 20.01 0.06
C THR A 285 -2.35 21.25 -0.56
N LYS A 286 -1.68 22.41 -0.50
CA LYS A 286 -2.15 23.67 -1.11
C LYS A 286 -2.34 23.58 -2.63
N TYR A 287 -1.58 22.72 -3.31
CA TYR A 287 -1.68 22.50 -4.75
C TYR A 287 -2.80 21.51 -5.13
N LEU A 288 -3.40 20.84 -4.14
CA LEU A 288 -4.56 19.96 -4.34
C LEU A 288 -5.89 20.70 -4.18
N LEU A 289 -5.85 21.90 -3.59
CA LEU A 289 -7.02 22.75 -3.42
C LEU A 289 -7.28 23.54 -4.70
N ARG A 290 -8.56 23.69 -5.07
CA ARG A 290 -8.95 24.47 -6.25
C ARG A 290 -8.45 25.91 -6.13
N GLY A 291 -7.75 26.39 -7.14
CA GLY A 291 -7.23 27.76 -7.22
C GLY A 291 -5.96 27.86 -8.06
N GLU A 292 -5.37 29.05 -8.08
CA GLU A 292 -4.20 29.40 -8.91
C GLU A 292 -3.00 28.45 -8.69
N LEU A 293 -2.80 27.96 -7.46
CA LEU A 293 -1.72 27.01 -7.17
C LEU A 293 -1.93 25.66 -7.86
N ALA A 294 -3.16 25.15 -7.92
CA ALA A 294 -3.45 23.89 -8.61
C ALA A 294 -3.27 24.00 -10.13
N GLU A 295 -3.64 25.14 -10.71
CA GLU A 295 -3.40 25.45 -12.13
C GLU A 295 -1.90 25.51 -12.42
N LYS A 296 -1.16 26.25 -11.59
CA LYS A 296 0.31 26.32 -11.67
C LYS A 296 0.95 24.93 -11.54
N ALA A 297 0.49 24.07 -10.64
CA ALA A 297 1.01 22.71 -10.52
C ALA A 297 0.79 21.89 -11.80
N ALA A 298 -0.34 22.07 -12.49
CA ALA A 298 -0.62 21.40 -13.75
C ALA A 298 0.37 21.85 -14.85
N ASP A 299 0.63 23.16 -14.93
CA ASP A 299 1.60 23.72 -15.87
C ASP A 299 3.03 23.23 -15.56
N ASP A 300 3.47 23.33 -14.30
CA ASP A 300 4.78 22.88 -13.85
C ASP A 300 4.99 21.37 -14.14
N PHE A 301 3.97 20.54 -13.91
CA PHE A 301 4.04 19.11 -14.20
C PHE A 301 4.06 18.83 -15.69
N LYS A 302 3.28 19.56 -16.48
CA LYS A 302 3.27 19.43 -17.94
C LYS A 302 4.62 19.83 -18.53
N GLU A 303 5.21 20.93 -18.08
CA GLU A 303 6.54 21.36 -18.50
C GLU A 303 7.61 20.32 -18.14
N HIS A 304 7.57 19.81 -16.91
CA HIS A 304 8.46 18.73 -16.48
C HIS A 304 8.33 17.49 -17.39
N MET A 305 7.10 17.07 -17.68
CA MET A 305 6.85 15.91 -18.54
C MET A 305 7.35 16.16 -19.98
N ALA A 306 7.07 17.33 -20.54
CA ALA A 306 7.51 17.72 -21.88
C ALA A 306 9.04 17.75 -22.00
N MET A 307 9.72 18.30 -20.98
CA MET A 307 11.18 18.36 -20.93
C MET A 307 11.79 16.95 -20.95
N LYS A 308 11.23 16.01 -20.17
CA LYS A 308 11.73 14.62 -20.11
C LYS A 308 11.40 13.80 -21.36
N LEU A 309 10.34 14.16 -22.09
CA LEU A 309 9.91 13.50 -23.33
C LEU A 309 10.41 14.19 -24.61
N VAL A 310 11.39 15.11 -24.52
CA VAL A 310 11.86 15.90 -25.68
C VAL A 310 12.31 15.05 -26.87
N ARG A 311 12.81 13.82 -26.65
CA ARG A 311 13.20 12.87 -27.71
C ARG A 311 12.01 12.19 -28.40
N LYS A 312 10.85 12.10 -27.73
CA LYS A 312 9.61 11.47 -28.22
C LYS A 312 8.38 12.30 -27.78
N PRO A 313 8.25 13.54 -28.29
CA PRO A 313 7.22 14.48 -27.84
C PRO A 313 5.79 13.98 -28.10
N GLU A 314 5.59 13.08 -29.06
CA GLU A 314 4.29 12.47 -29.38
C GLU A 314 3.70 11.62 -28.24
N ILE A 315 4.53 11.19 -27.27
CA ILE A 315 4.07 10.48 -26.07
C ILE A 315 3.28 11.43 -25.15
N LEU A 316 3.68 12.71 -25.09
CA LEU A 316 3.07 13.69 -24.20
C LEU A 316 1.57 13.82 -24.46
N ASP A 317 1.17 13.92 -25.73
CA ASP A 317 -0.23 14.06 -26.14
C ASP A 317 -1.11 12.88 -25.68
N LYS A 318 -0.51 11.70 -25.50
CA LYS A 318 -1.21 10.47 -25.11
C LYS A 318 -1.27 10.26 -23.61
N ILE A 319 -0.23 10.67 -22.87
CA ILE A 319 -0.11 10.43 -21.43
C ILE A 319 -0.65 11.59 -20.58
N LEU A 320 -0.68 12.82 -21.13
CA LEU A 320 -1.09 14.03 -20.42
C LEU A 320 -2.57 13.95 -19.99
N PRO A 321 -2.89 14.05 -18.70
CA PRO A 321 -4.28 13.97 -18.22
C PRO A 321 -5.18 15.13 -18.62
N SER A 322 -6.44 14.80 -18.89
CA SER A 322 -7.54 15.78 -19.00
C SER A 322 -8.14 16.19 -17.64
N PHE A 323 -7.59 15.69 -16.53
CA PHE A 323 -8.04 15.97 -15.17
C PHE A 323 -6.93 16.65 -14.36
N ALA A 324 -7.30 17.46 -13.36
CA ALA A 324 -6.34 18.20 -12.55
C ALA A 324 -5.37 17.27 -11.77
N PRO A 325 -4.12 17.69 -11.55
CA PRO A 325 -3.23 17.03 -10.59
C PRO A 325 -3.93 16.83 -9.23
N GLY A 326 -3.72 15.68 -8.60
CA GLY A 326 -4.34 15.37 -7.31
C GLY A 326 -5.69 14.65 -7.37
N CYS A 327 -6.40 14.66 -8.51
CA CYS A 327 -7.62 13.82 -8.67
C CYS A 327 -7.32 12.32 -8.61
N ARG A 328 -6.06 11.94 -8.86
CA ARG A 328 -5.47 10.64 -8.55
C ARG A 328 -4.19 10.89 -7.76
N ARG A 329 -3.73 9.89 -7.01
CA ARG A 329 -2.47 9.98 -6.25
C ARG A 329 -1.34 10.39 -7.20
N ILE A 330 -0.73 11.54 -6.91
CA ILE A 330 0.42 12.04 -7.64
C ILE A 330 1.59 11.09 -7.35
N THR A 331 2.20 10.57 -8.42
CA THR A 331 3.29 9.60 -8.31
C THR A 331 4.54 10.21 -8.95
N PRO A 332 5.61 10.47 -8.19
CA PRO A 332 6.93 10.67 -8.75
C PRO A 332 7.34 9.44 -9.55
N GLY A 333 7.84 9.63 -10.77
CA GLY A 333 8.29 8.54 -11.64
C GLY A 333 9.76 8.65 -12.04
N PRO A 334 10.72 8.54 -11.10
CA PRO A 334 12.15 8.58 -11.41
C PRO A 334 12.52 7.67 -12.59
N GLY A 335 13.00 8.24 -13.69
CA GLY A 335 13.48 7.49 -14.86
C GLY A 335 12.38 6.96 -15.80
N TYR A 336 11.10 7.08 -15.46
CA TYR A 336 10.04 6.50 -16.29
C TYR A 336 9.88 7.22 -17.62
N LEU A 337 9.82 8.56 -17.62
CA LEU A 337 9.67 9.35 -18.84
C LEU A 337 10.92 9.25 -19.73
N GLU A 338 12.10 9.18 -19.10
CA GLU A 338 13.36 8.93 -19.78
C GLU A 338 13.35 7.54 -20.42
N ALA A 339 12.94 6.50 -19.70
CA ALA A 339 12.84 5.15 -20.25
C ALA A 339 11.88 5.06 -21.43
N LEU A 340 10.73 5.77 -21.41
CA LEU A 340 9.82 5.84 -22.54
C LEU A 340 10.46 6.46 -23.80
N SER A 341 11.42 7.36 -23.60
CA SER A 341 12.16 8.03 -24.68
C SER A 341 13.27 7.17 -25.29
N GLU A 342 13.60 6.02 -24.70
CA GLU A 342 14.65 5.13 -25.21
C GLU A 342 14.20 4.29 -26.40
N ASP A 343 15.14 3.97 -27.29
CA ASP A 343 14.85 3.35 -28.58
C ASP A 343 14.29 1.91 -28.45
N ASN A 344 14.64 1.21 -27.36
CA ASN A 344 14.13 -0.13 -27.08
C ASN A 344 12.76 -0.11 -26.38
N VAL A 345 12.14 1.05 -26.14
CA VAL A 345 10.82 1.17 -25.51
C VAL A 345 9.79 1.74 -26.49
N SER A 346 8.71 0.99 -26.67
CA SER A 346 7.52 1.41 -27.41
C SER A 346 6.42 1.80 -26.43
N PHE A 347 5.92 3.03 -26.54
CA PHE A 347 4.70 3.47 -25.86
C PHE A 347 3.48 3.09 -26.72
N VAL A 348 2.74 2.06 -26.29
CA VAL A 348 1.59 1.53 -27.03
C VAL A 348 0.29 2.02 -26.40
N SER A 349 -0.40 2.93 -27.09
CA SER A 349 -1.69 3.49 -26.66
C SER A 349 -2.90 2.74 -27.20
N ASP A 350 -2.71 1.90 -28.22
CA ASP A 350 -3.78 1.13 -28.82
C ASP A 350 -4.33 0.10 -27.84
N ALA A 351 -5.65 -0.05 -27.84
CA ALA A 351 -6.30 -1.02 -26.97
C ALA A 351 -5.85 -2.44 -27.31
N ILE A 352 -5.65 -3.26 -26.27
CA ILE A 352 -5.39 -4.70 -26.43
C ILE A 352 -6.70 -5.37 -26.87
N SER A 353 -6.67 -6.08 -27.99
CA SER A 353 -7.77 -6.91 -28.45
C SER A 353 -7.78 -8.25 -27.71
N HIS A 354 -6.64 -8.95 -27.74
CA HIS A 354 -6.47 -10.25 -27.09
C HIS A 354 -4.98 -10.62 -27.01
N VAL A 355 -4.69 -11.66 -26.24
CA VAL A 355 -3.39 -12.32 -26.16
C VAL A 355 -3.47 -13.62 -26.96
N THR A 356 -2.38 -13.93 -27.65
CA THR A 356 -2.15 -15.18 -28.37
C THR A 356 -1.09 -15.98 -27.61
N GLU A 357 -0.79 -17.20 -28.08
CA GLU A 357 0.28 -18.01 -27.50
C GLU A 357 1.67 -17.32 -27.54
N GLU A 358 1.89 -16.39 -28.48
CA GLU A 358 3.21 -15.77 -28.75
C GLU A 358 3.32 -14.29 -28.34
N GLY A 359 2.21 -13.64 -27.98
CA GLY A 359 2.23 -12.21 -27.64
C GLY A 359 0.87 -11.51 -27.71
N ILE A 360 0.89 -10.19 -27.80
CA ILE A 360 -0.30 -9.34 -27.66
C ILE A 360 -0.74 -8.82 -29.03
N VAL A 361 -2.04 -8.88 -29.30
CA VAL A 361 -2.67 -8.29 -30.50
C VAL A 361 -3.45 -7.05 -30.09
N THR A 362 -3.14 -5.91 -30.71
CA THR A 362 -3.87 -4.65 -30.55
C THR A 362 -5.08 -4.59 -31.49
N VAL A 363 -5.99 -3.65 -31.25
CA VAL A 363 -7.24 -3.50 -32.04
C VAL A 363 -7.02 -3.17 -33.53
N ASP A 364 -5.84 -2.68 -33.89
CA ASP A 364 -5.38 -2.48 -35.27
C ASP A 364 -4.99 -3.79 -35.97
N GLY A 365 -5.02 -4.93 -35.26
CA GLY A 365 -4.65 -6.25 -35.77
C GLY A 365 -3.15 -6.56 -35.68
N THR A 366 -2.32 -5.65 -35.17
CA THR A 366 -0.88 -5.85 -35.06
C THR A 366 -0.54 -6.84 -33.94
N LEU A 367 0.12 -7.94 -34.29
CA LEU A 367 0.71 -8.88 -33.32
C LEU A 367 2.11 -8.41 -32.90
N ARG A 368 2.30 -8.20 -31.60
CA ARG A 368 3.60 -7.91 -30.98
C ARG A 368 4.05 -9.14 -30.18
N LYS A 369 4.94 -9.94 -30.78
CA LYS A 369 5.51 -11.12 -30.13
C LYS A 369 6.43 -10.71 -28.98
N VAL A 370 6.26 -11.34 -27.81
CA VAL A 370 7.04 -11.05 -26.60
C VAL A 370 7.34 -12.35 -25.84
N ASP A 371 8.44 -12.36 -25.11
CA ASP A 371 8.87 -13.49 -24.28
C ASP A 371 8.18 -13.48 -22.91
N ALA A 372 7.73 -12.30 -22.46
CA ALA A 372 7.03 -12.13 -21.19
C ALA A 372 5.96 -11.04 -21.25
N ILE A 373 4.92 -11.21 -20.43
CA ILE A 373 3.87 -10.23 -20.16
C ILE A 373 3.85 -9.92 -18.67
N ILE A 374 4.05 -8.65 -18.32
CA ILE A 374 3.95 -8.12 -16.96
C ILE A 374 2.64 -7.35 -16.83
N CYS A 375 1.74 -7.85 -16.00
CA CYS A 375 0.51 -7.15 -15.62
C CYS A 375 0.79 -6.24 -14.42
N ALA A 376 0.91 -4.94 -14.67
CA ALA A 376 1.03 -3.89 -13.66
C ALA A 376 -0.32 -3.17 -13.48
N THR A 377 -1.37 -3.97 -13.29
CA THR A 377 -2.78 -3.57 -13.44
C THR A 377 -3.45 -3.09 -12.14
N GLY A 378 -2.69 -2.96 -11.07
CA GLY A 378 -3.16 -2.39 -9.80
C GLY A 378 -3.91 -3.39 -8.92
N PHE A 379 -4.81 -2.86 -8.09
CA PHE A 379 -5.53 -3.59 -7.04
C PHE A 379 -7.02 -3.24 -7.05
N ASP A 380 -7.85 -4.10 -6.49
CA ASP A 380 -9.25 -3.81 -6.18
C ASP A 380 -9.33 -2.89 -4.94
N THR A 381 -9.70 -1.63 -5.18
CA THR A 381 -9.87 -0.60 -4.16
C THR A 381 -11.34 -0.36 -3.79
N SER A 382 -12.24 -1.30 -4.06
CA SER A 382 -13.67 -1.19 -3.71
C SER A 382 -13.93 -1.34 -2.21
N PHE A 383 -12.98 -1.91 -1.46
CA PHE A 383 -13.10 -2.26 -0.02
C PHE A 383 -14.21 -3.28 0.32
N ALA A 384 -15.04 -3.69 -0.64
CA ALA A 384 -16.24 -4.50 -0.41
C ALA A 384 -16.03 -6.02 -0.48
N LYS A 385 -14.84 -6.53 -0.82
CA LYS A 385 -14.68 -7.93 -1.29
C LYS A 385 -13.58 -8.76 -0.61
N ARG A 386 -13.09 -8.36 0.56
CA ARG A 386 -11.91 -9.02 1.17
C ARG A 386 -12.25 -10.37 1.79
N PHE A 387 -13.29 -10.42 2.62
CA PHE A 387 -13.92 -11.63 3.17
C PHE A 387 -15.28 -11.24 3.75
N PRO A 388 -16.24 -12.17 3.89
CA PRO A 388 -17.54 -11.89 4.49
C PRO A 388 -17.41 -11.32 5.92
N ILE A 389 -18.07 -10.19 6.17
CA ILE A 389 -18.18 -9.62 7.50
C ILE A 389 -19.62 -9.28 7.81
N TYR A 390 -20.15 -9.91 8.85
CA TYR A 390 -21.53 -9.75 9.30
C TYR A 390 -21.53 -8.97 10.61
N GLY A 391 -22.08 -7.77 10.61
CA GLY A 391 -22.29 -6.99 11.84
C GLY A 391 -23.60 -7.34 12.55
N SER A 392 -23.98 -6.48 13.49
CA SER A 392 -25.23 -6.59 14.27
C SER A 392 -26.46 -6.88 13.39
N GLY A 393 -27.34 -7.77 13.85
CA GLY A 393 -28.53 -8.22 13.14
C GLY A 393 -28.23 -9.04 11.88
N GLY A 394 -27.00 -9.50 11.69
CA GLY A 394 -26.57 -10.26 10.51
C GLY A 394 -26.30 -9.40 9.27
N LEU A 395 -26.14 -8.08 9.44
CA LEU A 395 -25.89 -7.15 8.34
C LEU A 395 -24.57 -7.49 7.62
N ASP A 396 -24.65 -7.83 6.34
CA ASP A 396 -23.48 -8.06 5.49
C ASP A 396 -22.85 -6.73 5.05
N LEU A 397 -21.63 -6.46 5.52
CA LEU A 397 -20.90 -5.24 5.19
C LEU A 397 -20.38 -5.21 3.76
N CYS A 398 -20.10 -6.37 3.15
CA CYS A 398 -19.68 -6.45 1.76
C CYS A 398 -20.80 -5.96 0.83
N GLU A 399 -22.03 -6.38 1.08
CA GLU A 399 -23.19 -5.87 0.33
C GLU A 399 -23.49 -4.40 0.68
N ARG A 400 -23.37 -4.01 1.95
CA ARG A 400 -23.64 -2.62 2.39
C ARG A 400 -22.68 -1.60 1.78
N TRP A 401 -21.43 -1.98 1.52
CA TRP A 401 -20.38 -1.11 0.96
C TRP A 401 -20.21 -1.25 -0.56
N LYS A 402 -21.10 -1.99 -1.22
CA LYS A 402 -21.02 -2.27 -2.66
C LYS A 402 -21.03 -1.02 -3.54
N GLU A 403 -21.84 -0.02 -3.18
CA GLU A 403 -21.87 1.27 -3.88
C GLU A 403 -20.82 2.23 -3.30
N TYR A 404 -20.84 2.44 -1.98
CA TYR A 404 -19.86 3.24 -1.27
C TYR A 404 -19.72 2.77 0.20
N PRO A 405 -18.50 2.79 0.77
CA PRO A 405 -18.31 2.54 2.19
C PRO A 405 -19.00 3.63 3.04
N ASP A 406 -19.86 3.22 3.97
CA ASP A 406 -20.51 4.11 4.92
C ASP A 406 -19.90 3.91 6.32
N THR A 407 -19.29 4.97 6.84
CA THR A 407 -18.51 4.94 8.09
C THR A 407 -18.67 6.24 8.87
N TYR A 408 -18.51 6.14 10.19
CA TYR A 408 -18.33 7.26 11.09
C TYR A 408 -16.83 7.53 11.29
N ILE A 409 -16.38 8.69 10.80
CA ILE A 409 -15.00 9.20 10.87
C ILE A 409 -13.97 8.20 10.30
N SER A 410 -14.36 7.36 9.36
CA SER A 410 -13.46 6.35 8.78
C SER A 410 -12.86 5.37 9.81
N LEU A 411 -13.50 5.27 10.98
CA LEU A 411 -13.09 4.42 12.10
C LEU A 411 -14.08 3.31 12.39
N SER A 412 -15.38 3.52 12.19
CA SER A 412 -16.41 2.51 12.50
C SER A 412 -17.61 2.62 11.57
N THR A 413 -18.46 1.61 11.51
CA THR A 413 -19.73 1.64 10.73
C THR A 413 -20.90 1.21 11.59
N HIS A 414 -22.13 1.56 11.18
CA HIS A 414 -23.38 1.27 11.89
C HIS A 414 -23.74 -0.23 11.81
N ALA A 415 -22.93 -1.04 12.49
CA ALA A 415 -23.13 -2.47 12.76
C ALA A 415 -22.44 -2.92 14.06
N ARG A 416 -22.10 -1.94 14.93
CA ARG A 416 -21.32 -1.96 16.19
C ARG A 416 -19.91 -2.58 16.13
N GLN A 417 -18.94 -1.65 16.08
CA GLN A 417 -17.48 -1.79 16.23
C GLN A 417 -16.79 -2.90 15.44
N ILE A 418 -16.77 -2.73 14.12
CA ILE A 418 -15.51 -2.93 13.40
C ILE A 418 -14.75 -1.62 13.50
N SER A 419 -13.56 -1.67 14.06
CA SER A 419 -12.63 -0.56 13.89
C SER A 419 -11.85 -0.78 12.59
N SER A 420 -12.20 -0.05 11.54
CA SER A 420 -11.55 -0.03 10.23
C SER A 420 -11.45 1.44 9.82
N LEU A 421 -10.38 2.03 9.31
CA LEU A 421 -9.07 1.57 8.87
C LEU A 421 -8.06 2.68 9.22
N PRO A 422 -6.80 2.38 9.59
CA PRO A 422 -5.75 3.41 9.61
C PRO A 422 -5.38 3.97 8.22
N MET A 423 -5.98 3.47 7.12
CA MET A 423 -5.97 4.07 5.77
C MET A 423 -7.28 3.74 5.00
N ALA A 424 -8.42 4.21 5.52
CA ALA A 424 -9.72 4.25 4.82
C ALA A 424 -9.76 5.47 3.87
N PRO A 425 -10.65 5.48 2.85
CA PRO A 425 -10.78 6.61 1.96
C PRO A 425 -11.27 7.84 2.72
N ALA A 426 -10.63 8.99 2.45
CA ALA A 426 -10.92 10.32 2.97
C ALA A 426 -10.57 10.57 4.45
N LEU A 427 -9.42 11.24 4.64
CA LEU A 427 -9.27 12.35 5.57
C LEU A 427 -8.48 13.46 4.85
N GLY A 428 -9.20 14.34 4.16
CA GLY A 428 -8.85 15.75 4.12
C GLY A 428 -9.69 16.41 5.19
N LEU A 429 -9.05 16.91 6.25
CA LEU A 429 -9.72 17.74 7.25
C LEU A 429 -9.53 19.20 6.82
N GLU A 430 -10.63 19.94 6.84
CA GLU A 430 -10.70 21.41 6.71
C GLU A 430 -9.83 22.13 7.75
#